data_AF-A0A916CPM4-F1
#
_entry.id   AF-A0A916CPM4-F1
#
_cell.length_a   1.000
_cell.length_b   1.000
_cell.length_c   1.000
_cell.angle_alpha   90.00
_cell.angle_beta   90.00
_cell.angle_gamma   90.00
#
_symmetry.space_group_name_H-M   'P 1'
#
loop_
_entity.id
_entity.type
_entity.pdbx_description
1 polymer ?
#
loop_
_entity_poly.entity_id
_entity_poly.type
_entity_poly.pdbx_seq_one_letter_code
_entity_poly.pdbx_strand_id
1 'polypeptide(L)'
;MSGKTVLILGAGVGGLVAANELRQRLPREHRIVLVEKNAQHAFAPSFLWLMTGDRQPAQITREVRQLARPGVEVVIDAARAIDLSNQCVETSAQTLNYDYLVVALGAELAPEAIPGLDAAHTYYTFDGATKLRDALQTFNGGQVAVVVSALPYKCPGAPHEGAMLIADVFRRRGIRD
;
A
#
# COMPACT_ATOMS: atom_id res chain seq x y z
N MET A 1 -20.18 -16.75 24.73
CA MET A 1 -21.23 -16.60 23.69
C MET A 1 -20.81 -17.50 22.52
N SER A 2 -21.62 -17.66 21.46
CA SER A 2 -21.05 -18.32 20.27
C SER A 2 -19.99 -17.40 19.66
N GLY A 3 -18.84 -17.95 19.30
CA GLY A 3 -17.76 -17.20 18.65
C GLY A 3 -18.24 -16.52 17.37
N LYS A 4 -17.67 -15.35 17.07
CA LYS A 4 -18.00 -14.54 15.88
C LYS A 4 -16.78 -14.37 15.01
N THR A 5 -16.96 -14.32 13.69
CA THR A 5 -15.88 -14.13 12.72
C THR A 5 -15.89 -12.70 12.20
N VAL A 6 -14.77 -12.00 12.40
CA VAL A 6 -14.49 -10.70 11.76
C VAL A 6 -13.53 -10.94 10.59
N LEU A 7 -13.99 -10.66 9.38
CA LEU A 7 -13.19 -10.74 8.17
C LEU A 7 -12.72 -9.34 7.78
N ILE A 8 -11.44 -9.20 7.47
CA ILE A 8 -10.79 -7.92 7.18
C ILE A 8 -10.11 -8.06 5.82
N LEU A 9 -10.48 -7.20 4.87
CA LEU A 9 -9.93 -7.21 3.51
C LEU A 9 -8.87 -6.13 3.35
N GLY A 10 -7.65 -6.53 3.02
CA GLY A 10 -6.48 -5.68 2.81
C GLY A 10 -5.61 -5.56 4.06
N ALA A 11 -4.32 -5.88 3.94
CA ALA A 11 -3.31 -5.70 4.99
C ALA A 11 -2.45 -4.45 4.77
N GLY A 12 -3.09 -3.38 4.30
CA GLY A 12 -2.56 -2.02 4.44
C GLY A 12 -2.54 -1.57 5.91
N VAL A 13 -2.17 -0.32 6.16
CA VAL A 13 -2.12 0.24 7.52
C VAL A 13 -3.46 0.06 8.25
N GLY A 14 -4.58 0.40 7.59
CA GLY A 14 -5.91 0.30 8.19
C GLY A 14 -6.29 -1.12 8.60
N GLY A 15 -6.08 -2.12 7.72
CA GLY A 15 -6.47 -3.49 8.00
C GLY A 15 -5.56 -4.17 9.03
N LEU A 16 -4.25 -3.92 8.99
CA LEU A 16 -3.33 -4.42 10.02
C LEU A 16 -3.64 -3.84 11.41
N VAL A 17 -3.90 -2.53 11.49
CA VAL A 17 -4.30 -1.88 12.75
C VAL A 17 -5.63 -2.45 13.23
N ALA A 18 -6.63 -2.55 12.36
CA ALA A 18 -7.94 -3.12 12.71
C ALA A 18 -7.81 -4.56 13.24
N ALA A 19 -7.08 -5.42 12.53
CA ALA A 19 -6.88 -6.82 12.94
C ALA A 19 -6.20 -6.93 14.31
N ASN A 20 -5.15 -6.14 14.53
CA ASN A 20 -4.38 -6.15 15.76
C ASN A 20 -5.17 -5.58 16.94
N GLU A 21 -5.89 -4.48 16.76
CA GLU A 21 -6.74 -3.88 17.79
C GLU A 21 -7.91 -4.77 18.16
N LEU A 22 -8.60 -5.34 17.16
CA LEU A 22 -9.69 -6.29 17.40
C LEU A 22 -9.17 -7.52 18.16
N ARG A 23 -8.00 -8.04 17.80
CA ARG A 23 -7.45 -9.21 18.49
C ARG A 23 -7.10 -8.93 19.94
N GLN A 24 -6.60 -7.72 20.22
CA GLN A 24 -6.27 -7.27 21.56
C GLN A 24 -7.52 -7.07 22.43
N ARG A 25 -8.61 -6.56 21.85
CA ARG A 25 -9.80 -6.15 22.61
C ARG A 25 -10.87 -7.24 22.73
N LEU A 26 -10.94 -8.16 21.77
CA LEU A 26 -11.99 -9.19 21.73
C LEU A 26 -11.57 -10.48 22.45
N PRO A 27 -12.50 -11.16 23.14
CA PRO A 27 -12.31 -12.52 23.65
C PRO A 27 -11.79 -13.50 22.60
N ARG A 28 -10.99 -14.49 23.03
CA ARG A 28 -10.35 -15.49 22.14
C ARG A 28 -11.33 -16.35 21.34
N GLU A 29 -12.58 -16.46 21.79
CA GLU A 29 -13.64 -17.19 21.06
C GLU A 29 -14.00 -16.53 19.72
N HIS A 30 -13.72 -15.24 19.53
CA HIS A 30 -13.93 -14.57 18.24
C HIS A 30 -12.75 -14.83 17.31
N ARG A 31 -13.05 -15.19 16.06
CA ARG A 31 -12.07 -15.42 14.99
C ARG A 31 -11.83 -14.12 14.23
N ILE A 32 -10.57 -13.80 13.95
CA ILE A 32 -10.19 -12.60 13.20
C ILE A 32 -9.36 -13.06 12.01
N VAL A 33 -9.84 -12.77 10.82
CA VAL A 33 -9.23 -13.20 9.56
C VAL A 33 -8.85 -11.96 8.76
N LEU A 34 -7.56 -11.83 8.44
CA LEU A 34 -7.00 -10.78 7.61
C LEU A 34 -6.63 -11.36 6.24
N VAL A 35 -7.28 -10.88 5.19
CA VAL A 35 -7.06 -11.32 3.80
C VAL A 35 -6.23 -10.28 3.07
N GLU A 36 -5.13 -10.68 2.44
CA GLU A 36 -4.27 -9.81 1.66
C GLU A 36 -3.71 -10.54 0.44
N LYS A 37 -3.65 -9.87 -0.72
CA LYS A 37 -3.14 -10.47 -1.95
C LYS A 37 -1.60 -10.63 -1.96
N ASN A 38 -0.88 -9.77 -1.24
CA ASN A 38 0.59 -9.78 -1.17
C ASN A 38 1.12 -10.31 0.17
N ALA A 39 2.11 -11.22 0.14
CA ALA A 39 2.77 -11.67 1.36
C ALA A 39 3.58 -10.56 2.06
N GLN A 40 4.03 -9.56 1.30
CA GLN A 40 4.87 -8.46 1.79
C GLN A 40 4.06 -7.17 1.91
N HIS A 41 4.14 -6.54 3.08
CA HIS A 41 3.66 -5.19 3.32
C HIS A 41 4.78 -4.18 3.00
N ALA A 42 4.49 -3.20 2.15
CA ALA A 42 5.37 -2.08 1.89
C ALA A 42 4.82 -0.81 2.54
N PHE A 43 5.63 -0.14 3.37
CA PHE A 43 5.23 1.06 4.06
C PHE A 43 5.28 2.27 3.12
N ALA A 44 4.16 2.53 2.44
CA ALA A 44 4.02 3.52 1.38
C ALA A 44 4.51 4.95 1.71
N PRO A 45 4.36 5.48 2.95
CA PRO A 45 4.93 6.80 3.28
C PRO A 45 6.43 6.91 3.05
N SER A 46 7.18 5.79 3.13
CA SER A 46 8.62 5.78 2.88
C SER A 46 9.02 5.73 1.40
N PHE A 47 8.06 5.69 0.46
CA PHE A 47 8.38 5.64 -0.98
C PHE A 47 9.13 6.88 -1.46
N LEU A 48 8.92 8.05 -0.83
CA LEU A 48 9.68 9.26 -1.11
C LEU A 48 11.17 9.10 -0.79
N TRP A 49 11.49 8.46 0.34
CA TRP A 49 12.88 8.15 0.70
C TRP A 49 13.47 6.96 -0.06
N LEU A 50 12.63 6.04 -0.54
CA LEU A 50 13.07 5.01 -1.47
C LEU A 50 13.45 5.65 -2.82
N MET A 51 12.64 6.59 -3.30
CA MET A 51 12.88 7.35 -4.52
C MET A 51 14.20 8.14 -4.47
N THR A 52 14.57 8.72 -3.33
CA THR A 52 15.85 9.42 -3.20
C THR A 52 17.04 8.50 -2.92
N GLY A 53 16.78 7.22 -2.59
CA GLY A 53 17.80 6.26 -2.15
C GLY A 53 18.19 6.38 -0.67
N ASP A 54 17.56 7.29 0.08
CA ASP A 54 17.78 7.44 1.53
C ASP A 54 17.25 6.23 2.33
N ARG A 55 16.34 5.43 1.75
CA ARG A 55 15.91 4.13 2.28
C ARG A 55 16.02 3.02 1.24
N GLN A 56 16.38 1.84 1.72
CA GLN A 56 16.46 0.61 0.94
C GLN A 56 15.16 -0.20 1.06
N PRO A 57 14.80 -1.00 0.03
CA PRO A 57 13.67 -1.94 0.05
C PRO A 57 13.43 -2.65 1.39
N ALA A 58 14.44 -3.34 1.91
CA ALA A 58 14.33 -4.15 3.13
C ALA A 58 14.08 -3.34 4.41
N GLN A 59 14.30 -2.01 4.38
CA GLN A 59 14.03 -1.13 5.51
C GLN A 59 12.57 -0.69 5.57
N ILE A 60 11.81 -0.89 4.48
CA ILE A 60 10.43 -0.41 4.36
C ILE A 60 9.44 -1.53 4.03
N THR A 61 9.92 -2.77 3.93
CA THR A 61 9.10 -3.97 3.72
C THR A 61 9.18 -4.93 4.89
N ARG A 62 8.06 -5.63 5.14
CA ARG A 62 7.91 -6.67 6.15
C ARG A 62 6.90 -7.70 5.67
N GLU A 63 7.11 -8.97 6.03
CA GLU A 63 6.11 -10.02 5.85
C GLU A 63 4.82 -9.67 6.63
N VAL A 64 3.67 -9.71 5.96
CA VAL A 64 2.35 -9.39 6.56
C VAL A 64 2.09 -10.24 7.79
N ARG A 65 2.46 -11.53 7.74
CA ARG A 65 2.29 -12.47 8.85
C ARG A 65 3.07 -12.04 10.10
N GLN A 66 4.20 -11.35 9.95
CA GLN A 66 5.00 -10.86 11.07
C GLN A 66 4.45 -9.56 11.67
N LEU A 67 3.60 -8.84 10.93
CA LEU A 67 2.95 -7.61 11.40
C LEU A 67 1.62 -7.89 12.13
N ALA A 68 1.03 -9.07 11.91
CA ALA A 68 -0.18 -9.49 12.58
C ALA A 68 0.11 -10.00 14.00
N ARG A 69 -0.72 -9.62 14.98
CA ARG A 69 -0.64 -10.13 16.35
C ARG A 69 -0.94 -11.64 16.38
N PRO A 70 -0.36 -12.40 17.33
CA PRO A 70 -0.74 -13.79 17.55
C PRO A 70 -2.25 -13.95 17.74
N GLY A 71 -2.84 -14.93 17.05
CA GLY A 71 -4.29 -15.18 17.05
C GLY A 71 -5.09 -14.39 16.00
N VAL A 72 -4.43 -13.58 15.17
CA VAL A 72 -4.97 -13.15 13.87
C VAL A 72 -4.63 -14.21 12.83
N GLU A 73 -5.63 -14.71 12.13
CA GLU A 73 -5.45 -15.60 10.99
C GLU A 73 -5.15 -14.75 9.75
N VAL A 74 -4.00 -15.00 9.12
CA VAL A 74 -3.61 -14.29 7.88
C VAL A 74 -3.79 -15.23 6.69
N VAL A 75 -4.65 -14.83 5.76
CA VAL A 75 -4.92 -15.51 4.50
C VAL A 75 -4.27 -14.70 3.38
N ILE A 76 -3.29 -15.30 2.69
CA ILE A 76 -2.68 -14.68 1.51
C ILE A 76 -3.48 -15.12 0.29
N ASP A 77 -4.44 -14.28 -0.11
CA ASP A 77 -5.33 -14.50 -1.25
C ASP A 77 -5.93 -13.15 -1.69
N ALA A 78 -6.32 -13.06 -2.96
CA ALA A 78 -6.98 -11.89 -3.50
C ALA A 78 -8.50 -12.02 -3.40
N ALA A 79 -9.13 -11.11 -2.66
CA ALA A 79 -10.58 -10.92 -2.69
C ALA A 79 -11.04 -10.50 -4.10
N ARG A 80 -12.14 -11.08 -4.57
CA ARG A 80 -12.70 -10.89 -5.91
C ARG A 80 -14.10 -10.30 -5.89
N ALA A 81 -14.95 -10.76 -4.98
CA ALA A 81 -16.31 -10.26 -4.83
C ALA A 81 -16.74 -10.29 -3.37
N ILE A 82 -17.62 -9.35 -3.00
CA ILE A 82 -18.26 -9.30 -1.70
C ILE A 82 -19.74 -9.57 -1.93
N ASP A 83 -20.26 -10.68 -1.39
CA ASP A 83 -21.68 -11.01 -1.39
C ASP A 83 -22.27 -10.63 -0.04
N LEU A 84 -23.00 -9.51 -0.02
CA LEU A 84 -23.65 -8.99 1.18
C LEU A 84 -24.90 -9.80 1.57
N SER A 85 -25.56 -10.44 0.61
CA SER A 85 -26.78 -11.22 0.85
C SER A 85 -26.46 -12.51 1.59
N ASN A 86 -25.35 -13.16 1.21
CA ASN A 86 -24.89 -14.40 1.81
C ASN A 86 -23.81 -14.20 2.89
N GLN A 87 -23.44 -12.94 3.19
CA GLN A 87 -22.42 -12.56 4.17
C GLN A 87 -21.08 -13.28 3.94
N CYS A 88 -20.62 -13.29 2.70
CA CYS A 88 -19.38 -13.95 2.31
C CYS A 88 -18.54 -13.12 1.35
N VAL A 89 -17.25 -13.47 1.26
CA VAL A 89 -16.29 -12.89 0.31
C VAL A 89 -15.74 -14.02 -0.52
N GLU A 90 -15.83 -13.88 -1.84
CA GLU A 90 -15.15 -14.77 -2.78
C GLU A 90 -13.72 -14.30 -2.94
N THR A 91 -12.77 -15.21 -2.75
CA THR A 91 -11.36 -15.00 -3.03
C THR A 91 -10.93 -15.83 -4.25
N SER A 92 -9.65 -15.83 -4.60
CA SER A 92 -9.20 -16.61 -5.77
C SER A 92 -9.17 -18.11 -5.49
N ALA A 93 -9.06 -18.53 -4.22
CA ALA A 93 -8.99 -19.93 -3.84
C ALA A 93 -10.22 -20.46 -3.06
N GLN A 94 -11.02 -19.58 -2.44
CA GLN A 94 -12.10 -20.03 -1.54
C GLN A 94 -13.17 -18.95 -1.31
N THR A 95 -14.27 -19.35 -0.66
CA THR A 95 -15.28 -18.43 -0.14
C THR A 95 -15.15 -18.33 1.37
N LEU A 96 -15.11 -17.10 1.90
CA LEU A 96 -14.94 -16.81 3.31
C LEU A 96 -16.21 -16.16 3.87
N ASN A 97 -16.90 -16.86 4.77
CA ASN A 97 -18.07 -16.33 5.48
C ASN A 97 -17.65 -15.43 6.66
N TYR A 98 -18.48 -14.44 7.00
CA TYR A 98 -18.22 -13.52 8.09
C TYR A 98 -19.49 -13.16 8.87
N ASP A 99 -19.33 -12.81 10.15
CA ASP A 99 -20.38 -12.10 10.91
C ASP A 99 -20.21 -10.57 10.76
N TYR A 100 -18.96 -10.12 10.66
CA TYR A 100 -18.60 -8.72 10.45
C TYR A 100 -17.52 -8.59 9.38
N LEU A 101 -17.65 -7.59 8.51
CA LEU A 101 -16.70 -7.30 7.45
C LEU A 101 -16.07 -5.92 7.64
N VAL A 102 -14.75 -5.86 7.57
CA VAL A 102 -13.98 -4.62 7.51
C VAL A 102 -13.32 -4.52 6.14
N VAL A 103 -13.67 -3.47 5.38
CA VAL A 103 -13.08 -3.21 4.05
C VAL A 103 -11.96 -2.19 4.21
N ALA A 104 -10.71 -2.65 4.08
CA ALA A 104 -9.49 -1.85 4.20
C ALA A 104 -8.57 -2.03 2.97
N LEU A 105 -9.17 -2.21 1.78
CA LEU A 105 -8.49 -2.50 0.51
C LEU A 105 -7.67 -1.32 -0.04
N GLY A 106 -7.82 -0.12 0.51
CA GLY A 106 -7.16 1.07 0.01
C GLY A 106 -7.74 1.51 -1.35
N ALA A 107 -6.88 2.09 -2.19
CA ALA A 107 -7.23 2.54 -3.53
C ALA A 107 -6.13 2.13 -4.51
N GLU A 108 -6.52 1.84 -5.75
CA GLU A 108 -5.60 1.55 -6.85
C GLU A 108 -5.40 2.79 -7.71
N LEU A 109 -4.22 2.89 -8.33
CA LEU A 109 -3.95 3.94 -9.33
C LEU A 109 -4.53 3.49 -10.67
N ALA A 110 -5.09 4.43 -11.42
CA ALA A 110 -5.63 4.20 -12.77
C ALA A 110 -4.87 5.05 -13.81
N PRO A 111 -3.57 4.78 -14.05
CA PRO A 111 -2.81 5.56 -15.03
C PRO A 111 -3.42 5.51 -16.44
N GLU A 112 -4.09 4.41 -16.79
CA GLU A 112 -4.81 4.24 -18.06
C GLU A 112 -5.96 5.22 -18.27
N ALA A 113 -6.48 5.84 -17.20
CA ALA A 113 -7.52 6.85 -17.30
C ALA A 113 -6.99 8.19 -17.84
N ILE A 114 -5.66 8.38 -17.91
CA ILE A 114 -5.01 9.63 -18.29
C ILE A 114 -4.04 9.36 -19.45
N PRO A 115 -4.39 9.74 -20.69
CA PRO A 115 -3.56 9.47 -21.86
C PRO A 115 -2.11 9.95 -21.69
N GLY A 116 -1.15 9.04 -21.91
CA GLY A 116 0.29 9.30 -21.82
C GLY A 116 0.88 9.30 -20.40
N LEU A 117 0.09 9.06 -19.35
CA LEU A 117 0.59 9.00 -17.98
C LEU A 117 1.42 7.73 -17.70
N ASP A 118 1.23 6.67 -18.48
CA ASP A 118 1.99 5.43 -18.43
C ASP A 118 3.49 5.62 -18.76
N ALA A 119 3.82 6.65 -19.54
CA ALA A 119 5.20 7.05 -19.81
C ALA A 119 5.86 7.83 -18.66
N ALA A 120 5.10 8.29 -17.67
CA ALA A 120 5.61 9.08 -16.56
C ALA A 120 6.15 8.21 -15.42
N HIS A 121 7.15 8.72 -14.70
CA HIS A 121 7.55 8.13 -13.43
C HIS A 121 6.52 8.41 -12.33
N THR A 122 6.38 7.46 -11.40
CA THR A 122 5.54 7.62 -10.20
C THR A 122 6.30 7.11 -8.97
N TYR A 123 6.16 7.77 -7.84
CA TYR A 123 6.65 7.27 -6.54
C TYR A 123 5.49 6.83 -5.62
N TYR A 124 4.28 6.66 -6.16
CA TYR A 124 3.13 6.18 -5.40
C TYR A 124 3.03 4.65 -5.32
N THR A 125 3.92 3.94 -6.03
CA THR A 125 4.08 2.49 -5.97
C THR A 125 5.52 2.16 -5.58
N PHE A 126 5.72 0.97 -5.00
CA PHE A 126 7.04 0.52 -4.59
C PHE A 126 7.99 0.38 -5.79
N ASP A 127 7.52 -0.26 -6.86
CA ASP A 127 8.27 -0.42 -8.11
C ASP A 127 8.54 0.92 -8.79
N GLY A 128 7.53 1.81 -8.84
CA GLY A 128 7.68 3.14 -9.41
C GLY A 128 8.73 3.97 -8.68
N ALA A 129 8.70 3.99 -7.35
CA ALA A 129 9.69 4.70 -6.54
C ALA A 129 11.11 4.14 -6.76
N THR A 130 11.24 2.81 -6.89
CA THR A 130 12.52 2.16 -7.20
C THR A 130 13.04 2.57 -8.57
N LYS A 131 12.20 2.51 -9.61
CA LYS A 131 12.55 2.93 -10.97
C LYS A 131 12.92 4.41 -11.04
N LEU A 132 12.18 5.25 -10.32
CA LEU A 132 12.46 6.69 -10.27
C LEU A 132 13.79 6.97 -9.55
N ARG A 133 14.15 6.24 -8.51
CA ARG A 133 15.49 6.34 -7.89
C ARG A 133 16.59 6.13 -8.92
N ASP A 134 16.50 5.06 -9.70
CA ASP A 134 17.51 4.71 -10.69
C ASP A 134 17.55 5.75 -11.83
N ALA A 135 16.39 6.27 -12.24
CA ALA A 135 16.29 7.36 -13.20
C ALA A 135 16.91 8.67 -12.66
N LEU A 136 16.67 9.02 -11.40
CA LEU A 136 17.25 10.20 -10.76
C LEU A 136 18.77 10.11 -10.61
N GLN A 137 19.35 8.91 -10.52
CA GLN A 137 20.80 8.71 -10.49
C GLN A 137 21.46 8.90 -11.85
N THR A 138 20.77 8.54 -12.92
CA THR A 138 21.30 8.57 -14.31
C THR A 138 20.91 9.83 -15.07
N PHE A 139 19.97 10.63 -14.56
CA PHE A 139 19.58 11.92 -15.14
C PHE A 139 20.75 12.90 -15.19
N ASN A 140 21.05 13.49 -16.35
CA ASN A 140 22.20 14.39 -16.54
C ASN A 140 21.82 15.86 -16.80
N GLY A 141 20.53 16.20 -16.72
CA GLY A 141 20.02 17.54 -16.96
C GLY A 141 18.79 17.55 -17.87
N GLY A 142 18.06 18.66 -17.85
CA GLY A 142 16.80 18.84 -18.57
C GLY A 142 15.69 19.39 -17.68
N GLN A 143 14.46 19.39 -18.20
CA GLN A 143 13.29 19.85 -17.46
C GLN A 143 12.63 18.69 -16.71
N VAL A 144 12.27 18.93 -15.44
CA VAL A 144 11.49 17.99 -14.63
C VAL A 144 10.20 18.66 -14.20
N ALA A 145 9.08 18.00 -14.49
CA ALA A 145 7.76 18.41 -14.04
C ALA A 145 7.22 17.39 -13.03
N VAL A 146 6.70 17.88 -11.91
CA VAL A 146 5.96 17.06 -10.93
C VAL A 146 4.51 17.48 -11.01
N VAL A 147 3.63 16.54 -11.35
CA VAL A 147 2.22 16.83 -11.68
C VAL A 147 1.27 16.06 -10.78
N VAL A 148 0.17 16.71 -10.39
CA VAL A 148 -1.02 16.04 -9.86
C VAL A 148 -1.98 15.88 -11.04
N SER A 149 -2.15 14.65 -11.51
CA SER A 149 -2.83 14.36 -12.77
C SER A 149 -4.35 14.30 -12.65
N ALA A 150 -4.87 13.89 -11.49
CA ALA A 150 -6.31 13.89 -11.20
C ALA A 150 -6.58 13.90 -9.68
N LEU A 151 -7.81 14.28 -9.31
CA LEU A 151 -8.35 14.15 -7.96
C LEU A 151 -9.45 13.06 -7.92
N PRO A 152 -9.64 12.34 -6.81
CA PRO A 152 -8.82 12.35 -5.60
C PRO A 152 -7.53 11.52 -5.75
N TYR A 153 -6.52 11.81 -4.93
CA TYR A 153 -5.29 11.03 -4.81
C TYR A 153 -4.85 10.89 -3.34
N LYS A 154 -3.99 9.91 -3.07
CA LYS A 154 -3.47 9.65 -1.71
C LYS A 154 -2.35 10.61 -1.34
N CYS A 155 -2.25 10.99 -0.06
CA CYS A 155 -1.17 11.82 0.50
C CYS A 155 -0.96 13.17 -0.24
N PRO A 156 -1.84 14.16 -0.03
CA PRO A 156 -1.80 15.43 -0.76
C PRO A 156 -0.47 16.19 -0.71
N GLY A 157 0.33 16.01 0.35
CA GLY A 157 1.65 16.62 0.48
C GLY A 157 2.77 15.98 -0.36
N ALA A 158 2.61 14.72 -0.78
CA ALA A 158 3.67 13.96 -1.46
C ALA A 158 4.16 14.59 -2.78
N PRO A 159 3.33 15.24 -3.63
CA PRO A 159 3.79 15.99 -4.80
C PRO A 159 4.76 17.12 -4.46
N HIS A 160 4.46 17.88 -3.41
CA HIS A 160 5.29 19.00 -2.99
C HIS A 160 6.59 18.51 -2.37
N GLU A 161 6.51 17.50 -1.49
CA GLU A 161 7.69 16.87 -0.90
C GLU A 161 8.58 16.23 -1.95
N GLY A 162 7.99 15.49 -2.90
CA GLY A 162 8.71 14.86 -4.01
C GLY A 162 9.45 15.88 -4.88
N ALA A 163 8.82 17.02 -5.21
CA ALA A 163 9.48 18.08 -5.96
C ALA A 163 10.70 18.66 -5.21
N MET A 164 10.57 18.90 -3.90
CA MET A 164 11.66 19.41 -3.07
C MET A 164 12.80 18.39 -2.93
N LEU A 165 12.46 17.11 -2.73
CA LEU A 165 13.43 16.02 -2.61
C LEU A 165 14.18 15.77 -3.93
N ILE A 166 13.50 15.79 -5.08
CA ILE A 166 14.14 15.68 -6.40
C ILE A 166 15.11 16.85 -6.62
N ALA A 167 14.68 18.08 -6.32
CA ALA A 167 15.55 19.25 -6.42
C ALA A 167 16.78 19.15 -5.50
N ASP A 168 16.62 18.57 -4.31
CA ASP A 168 17.72 18.31 -3.39
C ASP A 168 18.70 17.25 -3.91
N VAL A 169 18.21 16.15 -4.49
CA VAL A 169 19.06 15.14 -5.15
C VAL A 169 19.91 15.78 -6.24
N PHE A 170 19.32 16.63 -7.10
CA PHE A 170 20.06 17.32 -8.16
C PHE A 170 21.05 18.35 -7.62
N ARG A 171 20.72 19.05 -6.53
CA ARG A 171 21.64 19.97 -5.87
C ARG A 171 22.86 19.22 -5.32
N ARG A 172 22.65 18.09 -4.65
CA ARG A 172 23.74 17.22 -4.15
C ARG A 172 24.64 16.69 -5.28
N ARG A 173 24.08 16.50 -6.47
CA ARG A 173 24.81 16.07 -7.68
C ARG A 173 25.42 17.22 -8.48
N GLY A 174 25.18 18.48 -8.11
CA GLY A 174 25.69 19.65 -8.83
C GLY A 174 25.06 19.89 -10.20
N ILE A 175 23.85 19.39 -10.45
CA ILE A 175 23.14 19.49 -11.75
C ILE A 175 21.79 20.21 -11.65
N ARG A 176 21.57 20.98 -10.58
CA ARG A 176 20.30 21.66 -10.34
C ARG A 176 20.10 22.87 -11.24
N ASP A 177 21.18 23.60 -11.53
CA ASP A 177 21.22 24.82 -12.32
C ASP A 177 21.74 24.51 -13.73
#